data_AF-S5FYV2-F1
#
_entry.id   AF-S5FYV2-F1
#
_cell.length_a   1.000
_cell.length_b   1.000
_cell.length_c   1.000
_cell.angle_alpha   90.00
_cell.angle_beta   90.00
_cell.angle_gamma   90.00
#
_symmetry.space_group_name_H-M   'P 1'
#
loop_
_entity.id
_entity.type
_entity.pdbx_description
1 polymer ?
#
loop_
_entity_poly.entity_id
_entity_poly.type
_entity_poly.pdbx_seq_one_letter_code
_entity_poly.pdbx_strand_id
1 'polypeptide(L)'
;RKNFIQPNQFPYQTPVAVVYDTGNYQASMDKALEASDYKGFEARRAAAQAKGKLRGIGVSSYIEACGIAPSSLVGALGARAGLYEAATIRVNPTGSIAVLTGSHSHGQGHETTFAQVVADKLGVPIESIDIVHGDTSKIPFGMGTYGSRSLAVGGTAIVNAVDKIIAKGRKIAAHLMEASEADVEFANGAFMVKGTDKKTAFGEVALAAYVPHKFPLETLEPGLEETAFYDPKNFTFPAGTYVCEVEIEPSTGEV
;
A
#
# COMPACT_ATOMS: atom_id res chain seq x y z
N ARG A 1 -9.52 -25.17 -12.25
CA ARG A 1 -10.02 -24.20 -13.25
C ARG A 1 -11.55 -24.14 -13.34
N LYS A 2 -12.28 -25.26 -13.52
CA LYS A 2 -13.75 -25.25 -13.69
C LYS A 2 -14.54 -24.42 -12.65
N ASN A 3 -14.01 -24.32 -11.43
CA ASN A 3 -14.66 -23.64 -10.31
C ASN A 3 -14.04 -22.27 -9.94
N PHE A 4 -13.15 -21.71 -10.77
CA PHE A 4 -12.62 -20.37 -10.50
C PHE A 4 -13.71 -19.32 -10.68
N ILE A 5 -13.73 -18.35 -9.77
CA ILE A 5 -14.47 -17.10 -9.95
C ILE A 5 -13.90 -16.40 -11.19
N GLN A 6 -14.78 -16.03 -12.12
CA GLN A 6 -14.41 -15.38 -13.37
C GLN A 6 -14.16 -13.89 -13.15
N PRO A 7 -13.30 -13.24 -13.98
CA PRO A 7 -12.97 -11.83 -13.81
C PRO A 7 -14.18 -10.89 -13.80
N ASN A 8 -15.24 -11.22 -14.56
CA ASN A 8 -16.47 -10.44 -14.64
C ASN A 8 -17.45 -10.68 -13.46
N GLN A 9 -17.08 -11.52 -12.48
CA GLN A 9 -17.86 -11.76 -11.27
C GLN A 9 -17.35 -10.94 -10.08
N PHE A 10 -16.25 -10.20 -10.22
CA PHE A 10 -15.74 -9.31 -9.18
C PHE A 10 -16.42 -7.94 -9.22
N PRO A 11 -16.65 -7.30 -8.05
CA PRO A 11 -16.44 -7.82 -6.70
C PRO A 11 -17.37 -9.00 -6.38
N TYR A 12 -16.83 -10.06 -5.77
CA TYR A 12 -17.52 -11.34 -5.59
C TYR A 12 -17.95 -11.57 -4.14
N GLN A 13 -19.26 -11.58 -3.87
CA GLN A 13 -19.80 -11.97 -2.58
C GLN A 13 -19.56 -13.46 -2.34
N THR A 14 -18.78 -13.78 -1.29
CA THR A 14 -18.58 -15.18 -0.89
C THR A 14 -19.83 -15.72 -0.18
N PRO A 15 -20.02 -17.05 -0.10
CA PRO A 15 -21.09 -17.66 0.71
C PRO A 15 -20.99 -17.41 2.22
N VAL A 16 -19.92 -16.77 2.68
CA VAL A 16 -19.70 -16.39 4.09
C VAL A 16 -19.88 -14.88 4.24
N ALA A 17 -18.97 -14.18 4.92
CA ALA A 17 -19.16 -12.78 5.29
C ALA A 17 -18.49 -11.76 4.34
N VAL A 18 -17.47 -12.16 3.57
CA VAL A 18 -16.60 -11.21 2.88
C VAL A 18 -16.88 -11.12 1.39
N VAL A 19 -16.60 -9.94 0.82
CA VAL A 19 -16.66 -9.67 -0.62
C VAL A 19 -15.24 -9.62 -1.13
N TYR A 20 -14.87 -10.52 -2.04
CA TYR A 20 -13.57 -10.44 -2.72
C TYR A 20 -13.54 -9.22 -3.63
N ASP A 21 -12.44 -8.47 -3.60
CA ASP A 21 -12.30 -7.16 -4.23
C ASP A 21 -12.18 -7.29 -5.76
N THR A 22 -11.12 -7.90 -6.26
CA THR A 22 -10.82 -8.07 -7.68
C THR A 22 -10.05 -9.37 -7.93
N GLY A 23 -10.07 -9.89 -9.15
CA GLY A 23 -9.26 -11.08 -9.45
C GLY A 23 -9.29 -11.53 -10.90
N ASN A 24 -8.18 -12.13 -11.34
CA ASN A 24 -8.10 -12.90 -12.58
C ASN A 24 -7.28 -14.18 -12.37
N TYR A 25 -7.93 -15.17 -11.74
CA TYR A 25 -7.25 -16.40 -11.29
C TYR A 25 -6.82 -17.31 -12.44
N GLN A 26 -7.53 -17.24 -13.57
CA GLN A 26 -7.14 -17.95 -14.79
C GLN A 26 -5.78 -17.47 -15.27
N ALA A 27 -5.56 -16.14 -15.34
CA ALA A 27 -4.29 -15.58 -15.77
C ALA A 27 -3.13 -15.97 -14.85
N SER A 28 -3.31 -15.98 -13.53
CA SER A 28 -2.28 -16.43 -12.60
C SER A 28 -1.95 -17.92 -12.78
N MET A 29 -2.97 -18.77 -12.97
CA MET A 29 -2.75 -20.19 -13.27
C MET A 29 -2.08 -20.39 -14.64
N ASP A 30 -2.46 -19.63 -15.67
CA ASP A 30 -1.83 -19.70 -17.01
C ASP A 30 -0.33 -19.43 -16.92
N LYS A 31 0.05 -18.31 -16.30
CA LYS A 31 1.46 -17.95 -16.11
C LYS A 31 2.23 -19.00 -15.31
N ALA A 32 1.63 -19.55 -14.26
CA ALA A 32 2.28 -20.55 -13.43
C ALA A 32 2.52 -21.87 -14.18
N LEU A 33 1.52 -22.36 -14.94
CA LEU A 33 1.67 -23.59 -15.73
C LEU A 33 2.64 -23.42 -16.91
N GLU A 34 2.69 -22.23 -17.50
CA GLU A 34 3.67 -21.89 -18.54
C GLU A 34 5.09 -21.88 -17.95
N ALA A 35 5.32 -21.12 -16.87
CA ALA A 35 6.62 -21.00 -16.24
C ALA A 35 7.17 -22.33 -15.71
N SER A 36 6.30 -23.25 -15.29
CA SER A 36 6.68 -24.57 -14.79
C SER A 36 6.85 -25.63 -15.88
N ASP A 37 6.60 -25.30 -17.16
CA ASP A 37 6.41 -26.27 -18.25
C ASP A 37 5.54 -27.46 -17.80
N TYR A 38 4.32 -27.16 -17.34
CA TYR A 38 3.42 -28.18 -16.79
C TYR A 38 3.08 -29.27 -17.83
N LYS A 39 3.01 -28.89 -19.12
CA LYS A 39 2.69 -29.83 -20.21
C LYS A 39 3.81 -30.85 -20.41
N GLY A 40 5.07 -30.48 -20.19
CA GLY A 40 6.22 -31.38 -20.29
C GLY A 40 6.40 -32.32 -19.08
N PHE A 41 5.60 -32.18 -18.02
CA PHE A 41 5.79 -32.94 -16.77
C PHE A 41 5.81 -34.46 -16.97
N GLU A 42 4.94 -35.00 -17.81
CA GLU A 42 4.84 -36.46 -18.01
C GLU A 42 6.13 -37.06 -18.58
N ALA A 43 6.82 -36.35 -19.48
CA ALA A 43 8.11 -36.77 -19.99
C ALA A 43 9.18 -36.77 -18.89
N ARG A 44 9.19 -35.74 -18.04
CA ARG A 44 10.09 -35.65 -16.89
C ARG A 44 9.81 -36.74 -15.86
N ARG A 45 8.55 -37.05 -15.60
CA ARG A 45 8.12 -38.13 -14.70
C ARG A 45 8.60 -39.49 -15.19
N ALA A 46 8.42 -39.80 -16.49
CA ALA A 46 8.93 -41.03 -17.08
C ALA A 46 10.46 -41.14 -16.97
N ALA A 47 11.18 -40.03 -17.20
CA ALA A 47 12.63 -39.99 -17.06
C ALA A 47 13.11 -40.23 -15.62
N ALA A 48 12.38 -39.75 -14.61
CA ALA A 48 12.67 -40.03 -13.20
C ALA A 48 12.39 -41.50 -12.84
N GLN A 49 11.27 -42.04 -13.32
CA GLN A 49 10.90 -43.44 -13.11
C GLN A 49 11.94 -44.41 -13.71
N ALA A 50 12.50 -44.08 -14.88
CA ALA A 50 13.58 -44.85 -15.50
C ALA A 50 14.86 -44.91 -14.65
N LYS A 51 15.03 -43.97 -13.71
CA LYS A 51 16.13 -43.93 -12.74
C LYS A 51 15.75 -44.51 -11.37
N GLY A 52 14.58 -45.15 -11.26
CA GLY A 52 14.07 -45.69 -9.99
C GLY A 52 13.49 -44.65 -9.03
N LYS A 53 13.30 -43.41 -9.47
CA LYS A 53 12.79 -42.31 -8.63
C LYS A 53 11.31 -42.00 -8.87
N LEU A 54 10.66 -41.43 -7.87
CA LEU A 54 9.30 -40.89 -7.99
C LEU A 54 9.39 -39.41 -8.33
N ARG A 55 8.42 -38.90 -9.09
CA ARG A 55 8.34 -37.47 -9.41
C ARG A 55 6.90 -37.01 -9.39
N GLY A 56 6.67 -35.91 -8.67
CA GLY A 56 5.35 -35.31 -8.46
C GLY A 56 5.36 -33.83 -8.82
N ILE A 57 4.22 -33.34 -9.32
CA ILE A 57 3.97 -31.91 -9.53
C ILE A 57 2.72 -31.50 -8.76
N GLY A 58 2.87 -30.55 -7.86
CA GLY A 58 1.80 -29.96 -7.07
C GLY A 58 1.42 -28.60 -7.62
N VAL A 59 0.12 -28.29 -7.62
CA VAL A 59 -0.41 -26.97 -7.97
C VAL A 59 -1.27 -26.47 -6.82
N SER A 60 -1.01 -25.25 -6.36
CA SER A 60 -1.79 -24.58 -5.32
C SER A 60 -2.23 -23.22 -5.81
N SER A 61 -3.54 -23.01 -5.95
CA SER A 61 -4.11 -21.69 -6.20
C SER A 61 -4.78 -21.19 -4.93
N TYR A 62 -4.42 -19.99 -4.50
CA TYR A 62 -4.87 -19.43 -3.23
C TYR A 62 -5.46 -18.03 -3.41
N ILE A 63 -6.27 -17.64 -2.44
CA ILE A 63 -6.75 -16.28 -2.20
C ILE A 63 -6.46 -16.02 -0.72
N GLU A 64 -5.85 -14.88 -0.41
CA GLU A 64 -5.49 -14.51 0.95
C GLU A 64 -6.33 -13.32 1.40
N ALA A 65 -6.78 -13.31 2.66
CA ALA A 65 -7.41 -12.11 3.24
C ALA A 65 -6.33 -11.26 3.92
N CYS A 66 -5.84 -10.23 3.21
CA CYS A 66 -4.84 -9.28 3.69
C CYS A 66 -5.51 -7.96 4.13
N GLY A 67 -4.76 -7.09 4.83
CA GLY A 67 -5.31 -5.79 5.24
C GLY A 67 -6.33 -5.89 6.39
N ILE A 68 -6.13 -6.87 7.29
CA ILE A 68 -7.03 -7.11 8.42
C ILE A 68 -7.22 -5.82 9.27
N ALA A 69 -8.44 -5.36 9.54
CA ALA A 69 -9.76 -5.63 8.94
C ALA A 69 -10.69 -4.44 9.27
N PRO A 70 -11.88 -4.29 8.64
CA PRO A 70 -12.82 -3.24 9.01
C PRO A 70 -13.19 -3.31 10.50
N SER A 71 -13.09 -2.18 11.22
CA SER A 71 -13.34 -2.15 12.67
C SER A 71 -14.76 -2.58 13.02
N SER A 72 -15.74 -2.25 12.16
CA SER A 72 -17.14 -2.69 12.31
C SER A 72 -17.31 -4.20 12.25
N LEU A 73 -16.60 -4.88 11.33
CA LEU A 73 -16.66 -6.32 11.17
C LEU A 73 -16.03 -7.05 12.35
N VAL A 74 -14.83 -6.63 12.78
CA VAL A 74 -14.17 -7.30 13.92
C VAL A 74 -14.87 -7.01 15.25
N GLY A 75 -15.50 -5.84 15.39
CA GLY A 75 -16.38 -5.55 16.53
C GLY A 75 -17.56 -6.53 16.59
N ALA A 76 -18.20 -6.84 15.45
CA ALA A 76 -19.26 -7.83 15.38
C ALA A 76 -18.79 -9.27 15.71
N LEU A 77 -17.49 -9.55 15.50
CA LEU A 77 -16.85 -10.82 15.86
C LEU A 77 -16.30 -10.84 17.30
N GLY A 78 -16.53 -9.78 18.09
CA GLY A 78 -16.16 -9.72 19.51
C GLY A 78 -14.77 -9.13 19.81
N ALA A 79 -14.11 -8.51 18.83
CA ALA A 79 -12.88 -7.77 19.07
C ALA A 79 -13.15 -6.54 19.94
N ARG A 80 -12.24 -6.26 20.89
CA ARG A 80 -12.37 -5.12 21.82
C ARG A 80 -11.84 -3.79 21.28
N ALA A 81 -11.03 -3.84 20.21
CA ALA A 81 -10.43 -2.69 19.57
C ALA A 81 -10.68 -2.75 18.06
N GLY A 82 -10.64 -1.59 17.42
CA GLY A 82 -10.65 -1.49 15.96
C GLY A 82 -9.34 -1.96 15.34
N LEU A 83 -9.31 -2.07 14.02
CA LEU A 83 -8.13 -2.47 13.24
C LEU A 83 -7.75 -1.42 12.19
N TYR A 84 -7.94 -0.16 12.57
CA TYR A 84 -7.46 0.99 11.81
C TYR A 84 -5.93 1.10 11.84
N GLU A 85 -5.37 1.98 11.02
CA GLU A 85 -3.97 2.38 11.12
C GLU A 85 -3.83 3.90 11.04
N ALA A 86 -2.69 4.43 11.45
CA ALA A 86 -2.47 5.88 11.51
C ALA A 86 -1.11 6.30 10.95
N ALA A 87 -1.09 7.50 10.41
CA ALA A 87 0.15 8.15 9.97
C ALA A 87 0.08 9.67 10.14
N THR A 88 1.22 10.25 10.48
CA THR A 88 1.47 11.69 10.46
C THR A 88 2.56 11.99 9.45
N ILE A 89 2.31 12.95 8.57
CA ILE A 89 3.31 13.50 7.64
C ILE A 89 3.71 14.86 8.17
N ARG A 90 4.99 15.04 8.44
CA ARG A 90 5.57 16.33 8.85
C ARG A 90 6.57 16.77 7.79
N VAL A 91 6.31 17.93 7.19
CA VAL A 91 7.20 18.53 6.18
C VAL A 91 7.94 19.69 6.82
N ASN A 92 9.27 19.62 6.90
CA ASN A 92 10.10 20.68 7.45
C ASN A 92 10.24 21.88 6.50
N PRO A 93 10.65 23.06 6.98
CA PRO A 93 10.82 24.25 6.14
C PRO A 93 11.81 24.07 4.97
N THR A 94 12.76 23.14 5.10
CA THR A 94 13.76 22.82 4.06
C THR A 94 13.25 21.78 3.06
N GLY A 95 12.04 21.27 3.22
CA GLY A 95 11.42 20.27 2.35
C GLY A 95 11.69 18.81 2.73
N SER A 96 12.49 18.53 3.77
CA SER A 96 12.61 17.16 4.30
C SER A 96 11.31 16.73 4.99
N ILE A 97 11.00 15.44 4.91
CA ILE A 97 9.71 14.88 5.32
C ILE A 97 9.94 13.76 6.32
N ALA A 98 9.29 13.84 7.48
CA ALA A 98 9.18 12.72 8.40
C ALA A 98 7.79 12.08 8.27
N VAL A 99 7.75 10.77 8.08
CA VAL A 99 6.55 9.95 8.03
C VAL A 99 6.49 9.11 9.30
N LEU A 100 5.65 9.54 10.24
CA LEU A 100 5.45 8.83 11.51
C LEU A 100 4.30 7.86 11.32
N THR A 101 4.56 6.56 11.39
CA THR A 101 3.55 5.52 11.13
C THR A 101 3.38 4.61 12.33
N GLY A 102 2.14 4.17 12.56
CA GLY A 102 1.85 3.15 13.56
C GLY A 102 2.14 1.72 13.10
N SER A 103 2.49 1.50 11.82
CA SER A 103 3.06 0.22 11.35
C SER A 103 4.50 0.06 11.82
N HIS A 104 4.97 -1.16 12.11
CA HIS A 104 6.32 -1.42 12.62
C HIS A 104 7.04 -2.47 11.79
N SER A 105 8.21 -2.12 11.23
CA SER A 105 8.94 -3.06 10.40
C SER A 105 9.71 -4.09 11.22
N HIS A 106 9.72 -5.33 10.73
CA HIS A 106 10.55 -6.43 11.20
C HIS A 106 11.36 -7.06 10.05
N GLY A 107 11.64 -6.29 9.00
CA GLY A 107 12.39 -6.74 7.81
C GLY A 107 11.61 -6.73 6.48
N GLN A 108 10.41 -6.14 6.44
CA GLN A 108 9.59 -6.07 5.22
C GLN A 108 9.98 -4.90 4.29
N GLY A 109 10.88 -4.03 4.75
CA GLY A 109 11.34 -2.85 4.00
C GLY A 109 10.34 -1.70 3.99
N HIS A 110 9.69 -1.41 5.13
CA HIS A 110 8.72 -0.30 5.24
C HIS A 110 9.40 1.07 5.05
N GLU A 111 10.64 1.20 5.51
CA GLU A 111 11.47 2.39 5.38
C GLU A 111 11.68 2.79 3.92
N THR A 112 11.75 1.80 3.02
CA THR A 112 11.87 2.02 1.57
C THR A 112 10.50 2.17 0.92
N THR A 113 9.61 1.20 1.14
CA THR A 113 8.35 1.12 0.39
C THR A 113 7.37 2.24 0.74
N PHE A 114 7.32 2.68 2.00
CA PHE A 114 6.50 3.83 2.38
C PHE A 114 7.11 5.15 1.88
N ALA A 115 8.44 5.28 1.88
CA ALA A 115 9.11 6.45 1.34
C ALA A 115 8.83 6.58 -0.17
N GLN A 116 8.84 5.47 -0.92
CA GLN A 116 8.45 5.45 -2.35
C GLN A 116 7.02 5.97 -2.56
N VAL A 117 6.05 5.51 -1.77
CA VAL A 117 4.65 5.98 -1.87
C VAL A 117 4.55 7.49 -1.66
N VAL A 118 5.25 8.03 -0.66
CA VAL A 118 5.24 9.47 -0.37
C VAL A 118 6.00 10.26 -1.44
N ALA A 119 7.15 9.77 -1.90
CA ALA A 119 7.97 10.37 -2.95
C ALA A 119 7.17 10.53 -4.24
N ASP A 120 6.55 9.43 -4.72
CA ASP A 120 5.74 9.43 -5.94
C ASP A 120 4.57 10.40 -5.83
N LYS A 121 3.90 10.42 -4.68
CA LYS A 121 2.70 11.23 -4.48
C LYS A 121 3.00 12.72 -4.35
N LEU A 122 4.14 13.09 -3.77
CA LEU A 122 4.57 14.48 -3.62
C LEU A 122 5.51 14.95 -4.74
N GLY A 123 6.02 14.06 -5.60
CA GLY A 123 7.00 14.40 -6.62
C GLY A 123 8.31 14.92 -6.04
N VAL A 124 8.76 14.35 -4.91
CA VAL A 124 10.00 14.72 -4.22
C VAL A 124 11.01 13.57 -4.24
N PRO A 125 12.31 13.84 -4.07
CA PRO A 125 13.31 12.78 -3.98
C PRO A 125 13.07 11.89 -2.75
N ILE A 126 13.25 10.57 -2.91
CA ILE A 126 13.02 9.59 -1.84
C ILE A 126 13.96 9.81 -0.65
N GLU A 127 15.17 10.30 -0.90
CA GLU A 127 16.18 10.62 0.10
C GLU A 127 15.82 11.80 1.01
N SER A 128 14.77 12.56 0.65
CA SER A 128 14.23 13.61 1.52
C SER A 128 13.24 13.09 2.56
N ILE A 129 12.95 11.78 2.57
CA ILE A 129 11.87 11.18 3.36
C ILE A 129 12.45 10.20 4.37
N ASP A 130 12.18 10.46 5.64
CA ASP A 130 12.50 9.58 6.75
C ASP A 130 11.23 8.89 7.27
N ILE A 131 11.28 7.56 7.39
CA ILE A 131 10.19 6.77 7.98
C ILE A 131 10.50 6.54 9.46
N VAL A 132 9.58 6.95 10.34
CA VAL A 132 9.68 6.80 11.79
C VAL A 132 8.59 5.84 12.27
N HIS A 133 9.02 4.73 12.86
CA HIS A 133 8.14 3.72 13.47
C HIS A 133 8.75 3.16 14.76
N GLY A 134 7.93 2.52 15.59
CA GLY A 134 8.36 1.79 16.79
C GLY A 134 8.54 2.61 18.07
N ASP A 135 8.73 3.92 17.96
CA ASP A 135 8.81 4.82 19.12
C ASP A 135 7.41 5.40 19.46
N THR A 136 6.71 4.76 20.40
CA THR A 136 5.36 5.14 20.83
C THR A 136 5.28 6.51 21.51
N SER A 137 6.41 7.12 21.86
CA SER A 137 6.45 8.51 22.33
C SER A 137 6.34 9.53 21.17
N LYS A 138 6.58 9.09 19.93
CA LYS A 138 6.63 9.94 18.74
C LYS A 138 5.49 9.68 17.75
N ILE A 139 5.13 8.41 17.54
CA ILE A 139 4.21 8.02 16.48
C ILE A 139 2.75 8.07 16.94
N PRO A 140 1.78 8.29 16.02
CA PRO A 140 0.38 8.10 16.34
C PRO A 140 0.10 6.62 16.70
N PHE A 141 -0.90 6.39 17.55
CA PHE A 141 -1.28 5.03 17.90
C PHE A 141 -1.83 4.30 16.67
N GLY A 142 -1.17 3.18 16.34
CA GLY A 142 -1.57 2.26 15.30
C GLY A 142 -1.67 0.83 15.84
N MET A 143 -2.21 -0.05 15.00
CA MET A 143 -2.36 -1.46 15.32
C MET A 143 -1.14 -2.28 14.91
N GLY A 144 -0.18 -1.70 14.18
CA GLY A 144 1.09 -2.35 13.89
C GLY A 144 1.04 -3.28 12.67
N THR A 145 2.04 -4.17 12.60
CA THR A 145 2.34 -4.98 11.42
C THR A 145 2.10 -6.46 11.67
N TYR A 146 1.07 -7.00 11.03
CA TYR A 146 0.70 -8.41 10.95
C TYR A 146 -0.39 -8.56 9.86
N GLY A 147 -0.83 -9.79 9.56
CA GLY A 147 -1.95 -10.03 8.63
C GLY A 147 -1.80 -9.31 7.27
N SER A 148 -0.55 -9.16 6.82
CA SER A 148 -0.17 -8.45 5.59
C SER A 148 -0.83 -7.07 5.45
N ARG A 149 -0.97 -6.33 6.56
CA ARG A 149 -1.78 -5.11 6.60
C ARG A 149 -1.04 -3.81 6.39
N SER A 150 0.29 -3.78 6.58
CA SER A 150 1.04 -2.52 6.69
C SER A 150 0.83 -1.59 5.50
N LEU A 151 0.91 -2.10 4.26
CA LEU A 151 0.70 -1.25 3.08
C LEU A 151 -0.80 -0.98 2.83
N ALA A 152 -1.65 -2.00 2.94
CA ALA A 152 -3.08 -1.88 2.66
C ALA A 152 -3.79 -0.90 3.62
N VAL A 153 -3.39 -0.88 4.90
CA VAL A 153 -4.01 -0.02 5.93
C VAL A 153 -3.10 1.14 6.30
N GLY A 154 -1.86 0.87 6.71
CA GLY A 154 -0.90 1.92 7.08
C GLY A 154 -0.43 2.77 5.91
N GLY A 155 -0.13 2.15 4.77
CA GLY A 155 0.15 2.86 3.51
C GLY A 155 -1.02 3.75 3.08
N THR A 156 -2.25 3.29 3.24
CA THR A 156 -3.44 4.12 2.95
C THR A 156 -3.59 5.28 3.96
N ALA A 157 -3.27 5.08 5.25
CA ALA A 157 -3.22 6.17 6.21
C ALA A 157 -2.16 7.22 5.83
N ILE A 158 -0.98 6.79 5.37
CA ILE A 158 0.08 7.66 4.84
C ILE A 158 -0.45 8.46 3.64
N VAL A 159 -1.05 7.80 2.65
CA VAL A 159 -1.64 8.46 1.46
C VAL A 159 -2.67 9.51 1.87
N ASN A 160 -3.58 9.18 2.80
CA ASN A 160 -4.59 10.11 3.29
C ASN A 160 -3.97 11.33 4.00
N ALA A 161 -2.90 11.13 4.78
CA ALA A 161 -2.19 12.22 5.43
C ALA A 161 -1.44 13.09 4.39
N VAL A 162 -0.84 12.49 3.37
CA VAL A 162 -0.24 13.23 2.24
C VAL A 162 -1.30 14.03 1.48
N ASP A 163 -2.51 13.50 1.28
CA ASP A 163 -3.61 14.25 0.65
C ASP A 163 -4.01 15.48 1.46
N LYS A 164 -3.99 15.39 2.79
CA LYS A 164 -4.20 16.56 3.67
C LYS A 164 -3.06 17.57 3.55
N ILE A 165 -1.80 17.12 3.46
CA ILE A 165 -0.64 17.99 3.20
C ILE A 165 -0.83 18.75 1.87
N ILE A 166 -1.23 18.04 0.80
CA ILE A 166 -1.48 18.65 -0.51
C ILE A 166 -2.65 19.66 -0.41
N ALA A 167 -3.72 19.32 0.32
CA ALA A 167 -4.86 20.22 0.51
C ALA A 167 -4.47 21.50 1.26
N LYS A 168 -3.70 21.40 2.36
CA LYS A 168 -3.18 22.56 3.07
C LYS A 168 -2.20 23.36 2.20
N GLY A 169 -1.30 22.66 1.51
CA GLY A 169 -0.34 23.26 0.59
C GLY A 169 -1.01 24.01 -0.57
N ARG A 170 -2.15 23.51 -1.08
CA ARG A 170 -2.94 24.19 -2.12
C ARG A 170 -3.42 25.55 -1.67
N LYS A 171 -3.90 25.67 -0.43
CA LYS A 171 -4.35 26.94 0.14
C LYS A 171 -3.19 27.94 0.23
N ILE A 172 -2.04 27.49 0.74
CA ILE A 172 -0.83 28.32 0.82
C ILE A 172 -0.38 28.74 -0.58
N ALA A 173 -0.29 27.82 -1.54
CA ALA A 173 0.10 28.10 -2.91
C ALA A 173 -0.84 29.08 -3.61
N ALA A 174 -2.16 28.96 -3.38
CA ALA A 174 -3.15 29.88 -3.91
C ALA A 174 -2.90 31.32 -3.43
N HIS A 175 -2.56 31.51 -2.15
CA HIS A 175 -2.17 32.82 -1.62
C HIS A 175 -0.87 33.35 -2.25
N LEU A 176 0.16 32.50 -2.39
CA LEU A 176 1.43 32.89 -2.99
C LEU A 176 1.30 33.32 -4.46
N MET A 177 0.38 32.71 -5.20
CA MET A 177 0.16 32.98 -6.63
C MET A 177 -0.94 34.02 -6.90
N GLU A 178 -1.58 34.54 -5.84
CA GLU A 178 -2.76 35.41 -5.89
C GLU A 178 -3.87 34.81 -6.77
N ALA A 179 -4.22 33.55 -6.49
CA ALA A 179 -5.19 32.76 -7.23
C ALA A 179 -6.27 32.17 -6.30
N SER A 180 -7.38 31.72 -6.90
CA SER A 180 -8.40 30.95 -6.19
C SER A 180 -7.90 29.54 -5.89
N GLU A 181 -8.16 29.01 -4.69
CA GLU A 181 -7.82 27.63 -4.31
C GLU A 181 -8.40 26.61 -5.32
N ALA A 182 -9.61 26.84 -5.83
CA ALA A 182 -10.29 25.94 -6.77
C ALA A 182 -9.59 25.81 -8.13
N ASP A 183 -8.79 26.81 -8.47
CA ASP A 183 -8.04 26.87 -9.72
C ASP A 183 -6.63 26.28 -9.58
N VAL A 184 -6.20 25.91 -8.36
CA VAL A 184 -4.89 25.33 -8.10
C VAL A 184 -4.94 23.80 -8.13
N GLU A 185 -4.14 23.20 -9.01
CA GLU A 185 -3.89 21.77 -9.06
C GLU A 185 -2.48 21.43 -8.56
N PHE A 186 -2.27 20.20 -8.11
CA PHE A 186 -0.97 19.71 -7.67
C PHE A 186 -0.57 18.50 -8.51
N ALA A 187 0.61 18.55 -9.12
CA ALA A 187 1.19 17.44 -9.86
C ALA A 187 2.71 17.57 -9.88
N ASN A 188 3.41 16.43 -9.84
CA ASN A 188 4.86 16.34 -10.03
C ASN A 188 5.67 17.35 -9.19
N GLY A 189 5.32 17.51 -7.90
CA GLY A 189 6.05 18.39 -6.98
C GLY A 189 5.79 19.87 -7.17
N ALA A 190 4.73 20.28 -7.87
CA ALA A 190 4.37 21.68 -8.03
C ALA A 190 2.85 21.91 -7.93
N PHE A 191 2.49 23.07 -7.39
CA PHE A 191 1.16 23.65 -7.43
C PHE A 191 1.05 24.58 -8.64
N MET A 192 0.00 24.45 -9.44
CA MET A 192 -0.16 25.18 -10.72
C MET A 192 -1.56 25.76 -10.82
N VAL A 193 -1.70 26.98 -11.36
CA VAL A 193 -3.01 27.60 -11.63
C VAL A 193 -3.48 27.18 -13.02
N LYS A 194 -4.66 26.56 -13.10
CA LYS A 194 -5.26 26.06 -14.35
C LYS A 194 -5.32 27.14 -15.42
N GLY A 195 -4.90 26.77 -16.63
CA GLY A 195 -4.95 27.67 -17.80
C GLY A 195 -3.90 28.77 -17.81
N THR A 196 -2.91 28.72 -16.92
CA THR A 196 -1.81 29.70 -16.85
C THR A 196 -0.44 29.01 -16.74
N ASP A 197 0.64 29.80 -16.77
CA ASP A 197 2.00 29.37 -16.47
C ASP A 197 2.40 29.59 -15.00
N LYS A 198 1.51 30.16 -14.17
CA LYS A 198 1.76 30.39 -12.74
C LYS A 198 1.87 29.05 -12.01
N LYS A 199 3.00 28.88 -11.32
CA LYS A 199 3.28 27.71 -10.48
C LYS A 199 4.16 28.05 -9.29
N THR A 200 4.10 27.21 -8.27
CA THR A 200 4.98 27.23 -7.09
C THR A 200 5.40 25.80 -6.78
N ALA A 201 6.69 25.59 -6.55
CA ALA A 201 7.22 24.27 -6.22
C ALA A 201 6.79 23.85 -4.80
N PHE A 202 6.69 22.53 -4.56
CA PHE A 202 6.34 21.98 -3.24
C PHE A 202 7.27 22.48 -2.13
N GLY A 203 8.58 22.57 -2.41
CA GLY A 203 9.56 23.10 -1.46
C GLY A 203 9.35 24.58 -1.10
N GLU A 204 8.86 25.39 -2.04
CA GLU A 204 8.53 26.79 -1.77
C GLU A 204 7.29 26.90 -0.87
N VAL A 205 6.29 26.04 -1.08
CA VAL A 205 5.12 25.92 -0.19
C VAL A 205 5.52 25.43 1.19
N ALA A 206 6.43 24.45 1.26
CA ALA A 206 6.96 23.91 2.51
C ALA A 206 7.61 25.02 3.35
N LEU A 207 8.48 25.83 2.75
CA LEU A 207 9.07 26.99 3.43
C LEU A 207 7.99 28.01 3.82
N ALA A 208 7.11 28.35 2.88
CA ALA A 208 6.08 29.36 3.10
C ALA A 208 5.15 29.01 4.26
N ALA A 209 4.83 27.74 4.49
CA ALA A 209 4.01 27.28 5.62
C ALA A 209 4.55 27.72 6.99
N TYR A 210 5.86 27.96 7.11
CA TYR A 210 6.52 28.43 8.33
C TYR A 210 6.81 29.93 8.36
N VAL A 211 6.31 30.68 7.37
CA VAL A 211 6.44 32.14 7.27
C VAL A 211 5.05 32.77 7.40
N PRO A 212 4.54 32.92 8.63
CA PRO A 212 3.11 33.17 8.91
C PRO A 212 2.55 34.50 8.38
N HIS A 213 3.39 35.44 7.95
CA HIS A 213 2.94 36.70 7.36
C HIS A 213 2.70 36.62 5.84
N LYS A 214 2.83 35.43 5.22
CA LYS A 214 2.61 35.19 3.78
C LYS A 214 1.24 34.58 3.44
N PHE A 215 0.40 34.29 4.43
CA PHE A 215 -0.94 33.72 4.25
C PHE A 215 -1.84 34.13 5.44
N PRO A 216 -3.18 34.10 5.28
CA PRO A 216 -4.12 34.54 6.32
C PRO A 216 -4.18 33.57 7.51
N LEU A 217 -3.63 34.00 8.65
CA LEU A 217 -3.56 33.20 9.89
C LEU A 217 -4.93 32.93 10.50
N GLU A 218 -5.97 33.69 10.13
CA GLU A 218 -7.33 33.48 10.63
C GLU A 218 -7.95 32.19 10.09
N THR A 219 -7.40 31.65 9.00
CA THR A 219 -7.94 30.48 8.29
C THR A 219 -6.92 29.36 8.08
N LEU A 220 -5.63 29.64 8.29
CA LEU A 220 -4.53 28.70 8.09
C LEU A 220 -3.53 28.78 9.24
N GLU A 221 -3.35 27.66 9.94
CA GLU A 221 -2.31 27.53 10.96
C GLU A 221 -0.92 27.38 10.32
N PRO A 222 0.14 27.96 10.90
CA PRO A 222 1.51 27.73 10.49
C PRO A 222 1.93 26.25 10.55
N GLY A 223 2.96 25.92 9.77
CA GLY A 223 3.52 24.59 9.64
C GLY A 223 2.80 23.72 8.61
N LEU A 224 3.44 22.61 8.22
CA LEU A 224 2.92 21.68 7.23
C LEU A 224 3.01 20.25 7.77
N GLU A 225 2.07 19.94 8.67
CA GLU A 225 1.99 18.66 9.36
C GLU A 225 0.53 18.21 9.44
N GLU A 226 0.26 16.97 9.04
CA GLU A 226 -1.09 16.44 8.98
C GLU A 226 -1.13 14.97 9.39
N THR A 227 -2.17 14.59 10.13
CA THR A 227 -2.39 13.21 10.60
C THR A 227 -3.66 12.63 9.98
N ALA A 228 -3.60 11.36 9.60
CA ALA A 228 -4.77 10.60 9.18
C ALA A 228 -4.85 9.25 9.88
N PHE A 229 -6.09 8.87 10.18
CA PHE A 229 -6.47 7.54 10.65
C PHE A 229 -7.29 6.88 9.54
N TYR A 230 -7.00 5.62 9.27
CA TYR A 230 -7.68 4.87 8.23
C TYR A 230 -8.21 3.56 8.79
N ASP A 231 -9.54 3.46 8.83
CA ASP A 231 -10.26 2.21 9.07
C ASP A 231 -10.65 1.61 7.71
N PRO A 232 -10.16 0.41 7.35
CA PRO A 232 -10.42 -0.15 6.04
C PRO A 232 -11.90 -0.52 5.86
N LYS A 233 -12.44 -0.32 4.66
CA LYS A 233 -13.84 -0.68 4.35
C LYS A 233 -14.03 -2.16 4.08
N ASN A 234 -12.97 -2.83 3.64
CA ASN A 234 -12.92 -4.26 3.36
C ASN A 234 -11.46 -4.74 3.48
N PHE A 235 -11.24 -6.05 3.40
CA PHE A 235 -9.92 -6.63 3.17
C PHE A 235 -9.46 -6.41 1.72
N THR A 236 -8.18 -6.62 1.48
CA THR A 236 -7.63 -6.84 0.13
C THR A 236 -7.47 -8.34 -0.09
N PHE A 237 -7.79 -8.86 -1.28
CA PHE A 237 -7.74 -10.31 -1.56
C PHE A 237 -6.70 -10.69 -2.62
N PRO A 238 -5.38 -10.54 -2.34
CA PRO A 238 -4.37 -11.01 -3.26
C PRO A 238 -4.48 -12.51 -3.46
N ALA A 239 -4.23 -12.94 -4.70
CA ALA A 239 -4.35 -14.33 -5.11
C ALA A 239 -3.16 -14.72 -5.98
N GLY A 240 -2.81 -16.00 -5.95
CA GLY A 240 -1.68 -16.53 -6.71
C GLY A 240 -1.84 -18.00 -7.03
N THR A 241 -1.00 -18.50 -7.94
CA THR A 241 -0.85 -19.92 -8.21
C THR A 241 0.61 -20.29 -8.08
N TYR A 242 0.91 -21.28 -7.24
CA TYR A 242 2.21 -21.91 -7.12
C TYR A 242 2.21 -23.28 -7.77
N VAL A 243 3.33 -23.60 -8.43
CA VAL A 243 3.62 -24.93 -8.96
C VAL A 243 4.94 -25.37 -8.37
N CYS A 244 4.98 -26.59 -7.83
CA CYS A 244 6.18 -27.19 -7.27
C CYS A 244 6.35 -28.58 -7.86
N GLU A 245 7.52 -28.85 -8.43
CA GLU A 245 7.91 -30.18 -8.88
C GLU A 245 8.96 -30.73 -7.92
N VAL A 246 8.76 -31.97 -7.48
CA VAL A 246 9.68 -32.68 -6.58
C VAL A 246 10.01 -34.05 -7.14
N GLU A 247 11.22 -34.52 -6.87
CA GLU A 247 11.66 -35.88 -7.14
C GLU A 247 11.96 -36.55 -5.80
N ILE A 248 11.60 -37.82 -5.62
CA ILE A 248 11.75 -38.52 -4.34
C ILE A 248 12.52 -39.81 -4.58
N GLU A 249 13.54 -40.05 -3.74
CA GLU A 249 14.21 -41.34 -3.63
C GLU A 249 13.34 -42.30 -2.80
N PRO A 250 12.75 -43.37 -3.39
CA PRO A 250 11.78 -44.20 -2.67
C PRO A 250 12.38 -44.96 -1.48
N SER A 251 13.67 -45.27 -1.54
CA SER A 251 14.34 -46.05 -0.49
C SER A 251 14.64 -45.24 0.77
N THR A 252 14.80 -43.91 0.66
CA THR A 252 15.19 -43.03 1.77
C THR A 252 14.12 -41.99 2.12
N GLY A 253 13.22 -41.68 1.20
CA GLY A 253 12.27 -40.57 1.32
C GLY A 253 12.89 -39.19 1.11
N GLU A 254 14.14 -39.11 0.65
CA GLU A 254 14.80 -37.85 0.32
C GLU A 254 14.09 -37.18 -0.87
N VAL A 255 13.86 -35.87 -0.74
CA VAL A 255 13.19 -35.00 -1.72
C VAL A 255 14.21 -34.05 -2.34
#